data_AF-A0A2T4TP38-F1
#
_entry.id   AF-A0A2T4TP38-F1
#
_cell.length_a   1.000
_cell.length_b   1.000
_cell.length_c   1.000
_cell.angle_alpha   90.00
_cell.angle_beta   90.00
_cell.angle_gamma   90.00
#
_symmetry.space_group_name_H-M   'P 1'
#
loop_
_entity.id
_entity.type
_entity.pdbx_description
1 polymer ?
#
loop_
_entity_poly.entity_id
_entity_poly.type
_entity_poly.pdbx_seq_one_letter_code
_entity_poly.pdbx_strand_id
1 'polypeptide(L)' 'MTAEEFYRKGNEYRRKGDWKHAIDCYLEAVERDPGSPAAEAKKMLDDILNYYNKDAYNP' A
#
# COMPACT_ATOMS: atom_id res chain seq x y z
N MET A 1 -12.52 -10.95 -5.48
CA MET A 1 -11.28 -10.34 -6.01
C MET A 1 -10.11 -11.24 -5.64
N THR A 2 -9.26 -11.56 -6.62
CA THR A 2 -7.98 -12.25 -6.42
C THR A 2 -6.93 -11.29 -5.82
N ALA A 3 -5.81 -11.82 -5.35
CA ALA A 3 -4.69 -10.99 -4.90
C ALA A 3 -4.21 -10.01 -5.99
N GLU A 4 -4.21 -10.43 -7.26
CA GLU A 4 -3.87 -9.58 -8.40
C GLU A 4 -4.90 -8.44 -8.61
N GLU A 5 -6.20 -8.72 -8.48
CA GLU A 5 -7.24 -7.69 -8.58
C GLU A 5 -7.11 -6.65 -7.46
N PHE A 6 -6.87 -7.10 -6.23
CA PHE A 6 -6.60 -6.22 -5.09
C PHE A 6 -5.34 -5.39 -5.30
N TYR A 7 -4.26 -5.99 -5.80
CA TYR A 7 -3.03 -5.27 -6.15
C TYR A 7 -3.27 -4.19 -7.21
N ARG A 8 -3.99 -4.50 -8.30
CA ARG A 8 -4.36 -3.52 -9.33
C ARG A 8 -5.21 -2.40 -8.76
N LYS A 9 -6.23 -2.71 -7.97
CA LYS A 9 -7.09 -1.70 -7.33
C LYS A 9 -6.30 -0.80 -6.37
N GLY A 10 -5.40 -1.38 -5.58
CA GLY A 10 -4.49 -0.63 -4.71
C GLY A 10 -3.61 0.32 -5.51
N ASN A 11 -3.08 -0.12 -6.66
CA ASN A 11 -2.32 0.75 -7.56
C ASN A 11 -3.15 1.91 -8.12
N GLU A 12 -4.44 1.71 -8.39
CA GLU A 12 -5.32 2.79 -8.82
C GLU A 12 -5.53 3.84 -7.73
N TYR A 13 -5.77 3.42 -6.48
CA TYR A 13 -5.85 4.33 -5.34
C TYR A 13 -4.53 5.07 -5.11
N ARG A 14 -3.40 4.34 -5.18
CA ARG A 14 -2.05 4.91 -5.08
C ARG A 14 -1.81 6.01 -6.12
N ARG A 15 -2.22 5.80 -7.37
CA ARG A 15 -2.11 6.81 -8.45
C ARG A 15 -2.99 8.04 -8.22
N LYS A 16 -4.09 7.89 -7.48
CA LYS A 16 -4.98 8.99 -7.08
C LYS A 16 -4.48 9.73 -5.82
N GLY A 17 -3.40 9.26 -5.19
CA GLY A 17 -2.92 9.79 -3.91
C GLY A 17 -3.73 9.32 -2.69
N ASP A 18 -4.63 8.35 -2.88
CA ASP A 18 -5.41 7.77 -1.78
C ASP A 18 -4.62 6.62 -1.15
N TRP A 19 -3.61 6.98 -0.36
CA TRP A 19 -2.68 6.03 0.22
C TRP A 19 -3.35 5.08 1.22
N LYS A 20 -4.42 5.53 1.89
CA LYS A 20 -5.15 4.70 2.87
C LYS A 20 -5.85 3.53 2.18
N HIS A 21 -6.70 3.81 1.18
CA HIS A 21 -7.38 2.75 0.44
C HIS A 21 -6.41 1.88 -0.37
N ALA A 22 -5.26 2.44 -0.80
CA ALA A 22 -4.20 1.66 -1.41
C ALA A 22 -3.65 0.60 -0.44
N ILE A 23 -3.33 0.99 0.79
CA ILE A 23 -2.83 0.08 1.83
C ILE A 23 -3.87 -1.00 2.17
N ASP A 24 -5.14 -0.62 2.33
CA ASP A 24 -6.21 -1.59 2.60
C ASP A 24 -6.31 -2.63 1.48
N CYS A 25 -6.21 -2.21 0.21
CA CYS A 25 -6.20 -3.15 -0.91
C CYS A 25 -4.96 -4.05 -0.91
N TYR A 26 -3.79 -3.52 -0.58
CA TYR A 26 -2.58 -4.33 -0.52
C TYR A 26 -2.60 -5.33 0.64
N LEU A 27 -3.18 -4.98 1.78
CA LEU A 27 -3.40 -5.91 2.89
C LEU A 27 -4.27 -7.09 2.45
N GLU A 28 -5.42 -6.82 1.83
CA GLU A 28 -6.32 -7.86 1.31
C GLU A 28 -5.62 -8.77 0.27
N ALA A 29 -4.73 -8.21 -0.57
CA ALA A 29 -3.95 -8.99 -1.51
C ALA A 29 -2.93 -9.90 -0.81
N VAL A 30 -2.20 -9.38 0.18
CA VAL A 30 -1.18 -10.12 0.94
C VAL A 30 -1.80 -11.22 1.81
N GLU A 31 -2.98 -10.99 2.39
CA GLU A 31 -3.70 -12.02 3.14
C GLU A 31 -4.12 -13.21 2.28
N ARG A 32 -4.38 -12.97 0.99
CA ARG A 32 -4.75 -14.02 0.03
C ARG A 32 -3.53 -14.71 -0.59
N ASP A 33 -2.52 -13.92 -0.93
CA ASP A 33 -1.26 -14.40 -1.46
C ASP A 33 -0.10 -13.56 -0.88
N PRO A 34 0.56 -14.08 0.16
CA PRO A 34 1.71 -13.42 0.78
C PRO A 34 2.90 -13.22 -0.18
N GLY A 35 2.96 -13.98 -1.28
CA GLY A 35 3.97 -13.85 -2.33
C GLY A 35 3.61 -12.85 -3.43
N SER A 36 2.44 -12.22 -3.35
CA SER A 36 2.01 -11.26 -4.36
C SER A 36 2.83 -9.95 -4.32
N PRO A 37 2.92 -9.21 -5.44
CA PRO A 37 3.60 -7.91 -5.49
C PRO A 37 3.02 -6.85 -4.53
N ALA A 38 1.85 -7.11 -3.96
CA ALA A 38 1.23 -6.22 -2.98
C ALA A 38 2.03 -6.11 -1.67
N ALA A 39 2.79 -7.14 -1.30
CA ALA A 39 3.63 -7.10 -0.10
C ALA A 39 4.69 -6.00 -0.19
N GLU A 40 5.38 -5.95 -1.33
CA GLU A 40 6.41 -4.94 -1.62
C GLU A 40 5.78 -3.55 -1.79
N ALA A 41 4.63 -3.45 -2.47
CA ALA A 41 3.92 -2.19 -2.65
C ALA A 41 3.44 -1.60 -1.30
N LYS A 42 2.93 -2.44 -0.40
CA LYS A 42 2.58 -2.02 0.97
C LYS A 42 3.81 -1.50 1.70
N LYS A 43 4.93 -2.25 1.67
CA LYS A 43 6.16 -1.86 2.36
C LYS A 43 6.67 -0.50 1.86
N MET A 44 6.69 -0.30 0.54
CA MET A 44 7.06 0.99 -0.06
C MET A 44 6.19 2.13 0.46
N LEU A 45 4.88 1.93 0.58
CA LEU A 45 3.97 2.94 1.12
C LEU A 45 4.20 3.23 2.59
N ASP A 46 4.44 2.19 3.38
CA ASP A 46 4.79 2.31 4.80
C ASP A 46 6.05 3.16 4.96
N ASP A 47 7.09 2.90 4.16
CA ASP A 47 8.35 3.66 4.17
C ASP A 47 8.13 5.13 3.78
N ILE A 48 7.32 5.40 2.75
CA ILE A 48 6.98 6.77 2.31
C ILE A 48 6.23 7.51 3.43
N LEU A 49 5.19 6.90 4.00
CA LEU A 49 4.38 7.53 5.04
C LEU A 49 5.18 7.71 6.34
N ASN A 50 6.05 6.77 6.68
CA ASN A 50 6.95 6.90 7.82
C ASN A 50 7.97 8.04 7.63
N TYR A 51 8.46 8.26 6.40
CA TYR A 51 9.31 9.41 6.08
C TYR A 51 8.55 10.72 6.33
N TYR A 52 7.36 10.89 5.74
CA TYR A 52 6.53 12.08 5.96
C TYR A 52 6.12 12.29 7.43
N ASN A 53 5.82 11.20 8.15
CA ASN A 53 5.47 11.28 9.57
C ASN A 53 6.68 11.65 10.44
N LYS A 54 7.90 11.26 10.08
CA LYS A 54 9.11 11.69 10.77
C LYS A 54 9.41 13.17 10.54
N ASP A 55 9.23 13.66 9.32
CA ASP A 55 9.35 15.10 9.01
C ASP A 55 8.29 15.94 9.75
N ALA A 56 7.08 15.40 9.97
CA ALA A 56 6.05 16.07 10.75
C ALA A 56 6.38 16.22 12.26
N TYR A 57 7.35 15.45 12.77
CA TYR A 57 7.77 15.43 14.17
C TYR A 57 9.18 15.95 14.43
N ASN A 58 9.86 16.51 13.42
CA ASN A 58 11.19 17.09 13.58
C ASN A 58 11.11 18.63 13.55
N PRO A 59 10.93 19.30 14.71
CA PRO A 59 10.91 20.76 14.82
C PRO A 59 12.24 21.44 14.49
#